data_AF-A0A920ED48-F1
#
_entry.id   AF-A0A920ED48-F1
#
_cell.length_a   1.000
_cell.length_b   1.000
_cell.length_c   1.000
_cell.angle_alpha   90.00
_cell.angle_beta   90.00
_cell.angle_gamma   90.00
#
_symmetry.space_group_name_H-M   'P 1'
#
loop_
_entity.id
_entity.type
_entity.pdbx_description
1 polymer ?
#
loop_
_entity_poly.entity_id
_entity_poly.type
_entity_poly.pdbx_seq_one_letter_code
_entity_poly.pdbx_strand_id
1 'polypeptide(L)'
;MSGVGESITYLPYEEKTFTLILPPFGCSTAAVYKRWDEMGGPKSPNGNDLEPAALDVYPELQKWKEILEEHSQKEARLAGSGSTWFVEGNYPAEGLIVATTTKENF
;
A
#
# COMPACT_ATOMS: atom_id res chain seq x y z
N MET A 1 0.60 -19.40 12.97
CA MET A 1 1.40 -18.74 11.91
C MET A 1 2.40 -17.85 12.62
N SER A 2 3.69 -18.05 12.38
CA SER A 2 4.74 -17.27 13.06
C SER A 2 5.64 -16.64 12.00
N GLY A 3 5.81 -15.32 12.09
CA GLY A 3 6.69 -14.52 11.24
C GLY A 3 6.07 -13.17 10.90
N VAL A 4 6.47 -12.10 11.59
CA VAL A 4 6.06 -10.70 11.33
C VAL A 4 6.86 -10.07 10.16
N GLY A 5 7.30 -10.90 9.20
CA GLY A 5 8.18 -10.46 8.11
C GLY A 5 9.69 -10.62 8.38
N GLU A 6 10.08 -11.38 9.40
CA GLU A 6 11.49 -11.57 9.79
C GLU A 6 12.26 -12.58 8.90
N SER A 7 11.56 -13.40 8.11
CA SER A 7 12.19 -14.37 7.20
C SER A 7 12.38 -13.75 5.81
N ILE A 8 13.61 -13.36 5.50
CA ILE A 8 13.97 -12.79 4.20
C ILE A 8 14.39 -13.92 3.25
N THR A 9 13.61 -14.15 2.20
CA THR A 9 14.05 -14.93 1.03
C THR A 9 14.32 -13.95 -0.10
N TYR A 10 15.57 -13.90 -0.58
CA TYR A 10 15.93 -13.05 -1.71
C TYR A 10 15.24 -13.54 -2.99
N LEU A 11 14.56 -12.63 -3.66
CA LEU A 11 14.02 -12.84 -5.00
C LEU A 11 14.99 -12.26 -6.04
N PRO A 12 15.00 -12.72 -7.30
CA PRO A 12 15.78 -12.08 -8.34
C PRO A 12 15.37 -10.61 -8.52
N TYR A 13 16.34 -9.76 -8.85
CA TYR A 13 16.08 -8.36 -9.19
C TYR A 13 15.18 -8.27 -10.42
N GLU A 14 14.12 -7.48 -10.30
CA GLU A 14 13.29 -7.05 -11.42
C GLU A 14 13.24 -5.52 -11.45
N GLU A 15 13.56 -4.94 -12.60
CA GLU A 15 13.40 -3.51 -12.82
C GLU A 15 11.90 -3.20 -12.97
N LYS A 16 11.35 -2.49 -12.00
CA LYS A 16 9.93 -2.11 -11.95
C LYS A 16 9.82 -0.65 -11.58
N THR A 17 8.82 0.01 -12.16
CA THR A 17 8.46 1.39 -11.84
C THR A 17 7.11 1.42 -11.16
N PHE A 18 6.97 2.24 -10.14
CA PHE A 18 5.74 2.43 -9.39
C PHE A 18 5.43 3.92 -9.29
N THR A 19 4.14 4.24 -9.27
CA THR A 19 3.65 5.58 -8.95
C THR A 19 2.94 5.52 -7.61
N LEU A 20 3.31 6.43 -6.71
CA LEU A 20 2.83 6.50 -5.33
C LEU A 20 2.12 7.83 -5.08
N ILE A 21 1.13 7.80 -4.20
CA ILE A 21 0.52 8.97 -3.61
C ILE A 21 0.65 8.88 -2.09
N LEU A 22 1.13 9.96 -1.47
CA LEU A 22 1.39 10.03 -0.03
C LEU A 22 0.40 11.01 0.60
N PRO A 23 -0.62 10.52 1.32
CA PRO A 23 -1.51 11.40 2.05
C PRO A 23 -0.74 12.21 3.11
N PRO A 24 -1.16 13.46 3.44
CA PRO A 24 -0.47 14.34 4.38
C PRO A 24 -0.72 13.95 5.85
N PHE A 25 -1.07 12.68 6.11
CA PHE A 25 -1.30 12.11 7.43
C PHE A 25 -0.77 10.68 7.48
N GLY A 26 -0.47 10.19 8.68
CA GLY A 26 -0.01 8.81 8.90
C GLY A 26 -1.10 7.93 9.51
N CYS A 27 -1.02 6.62 9.26
CA CYS A 27 -1.88 5.62 9.89
C CYS A 27 -1.16 4.93 11.05
N SER A 28 -1.80 4.81 12.21
CA SER A 28 -1.29 4.00 13.32
C SER A 28 -1.38 2.52 12.98
N THR A 29 -0.22 1.88 12.79
CA THR A 29 -0.13 0.44 12.52
C THR A 29 -0.86 -0.37 13.59
N ALA A 30 -0.68 -0.04 14.87
CA ALA A 30 -1.35 -0.73 15.97
C ALA A 30 -2.89 -0.63 15.90
N ALA A 31 -3.42 0.54 15.52
CA ALA A 31 -4.87 0.73 15.39
C ALA A 31 -5.45 -0.10 14.23
N VAL A 32 -4.75 -0.15 13.09
CA VAL A 32 -5.16 -0.92 11.91
C VAL A 32 -5.15 -2.42 12.20
N TYR A 33 -4.08 -2.94 12.81
CA TYR A 33 -4.03 -4.36 13.21
C TYR A 33 -5.11 -4.72 14.23
N LYS A 34 -5.32 -3.87 15.24
CA LYS A 34 -6.39 -4.08 16.23
C LYS A 34 -7.75 -4.14 15.55
N ARG A 35 -8.03 -3.23 14.62
CA ARG A 35 -9.30 -3.23 13.88
C ARG A 35 -9.44 -4.46 12.99
N TRP A 36 -8.37 -4.88 12.34
CA TRP A 36 -8.34 -6.10 11.53
C TRP A 36 -8.68 -7.36 12.37
N ASP A 37 -8.12 -7.46 13.58
CA ASP A 37 -8.47 -8.54 14.52
C ASP A 37 -9.95 -8.48 14.94
N GLU A 38 -10.47 -7.28 15.24
CA GLU A 38 -11.89 -7.06 15.57
C GLU A 38 -12.85 -7.42 14.42
N MET A 39 -12.39 -7.31 13.16
CA MET A 39 -13.13 -7.71 11.96
C MET A 39 -13.04 -9.22 11.68
N GLY A 40 -12.32 -9.99 12.51
CA GLY A 40 -12.16 -11.44 12.34
C GLY A 40 -11.09 -11.82 11.31
N GLY A 41 -10.15 -10.92 11.03
CA GLY A 41 -9.04 -11.17 10.11
C GLY A 41 -9.45 -11.26 8.64
N PRO A 42 -10.10 -10.22 8.07
CA PRO A 42 -10.56 -10.23 6.69
C PRO A 42 -9.38 -10.40 5.72
N LYS A 43 -9.64 -11.07 4.60
CA LYS A 43 -8.71 -11.16 3.47
C LYS A 43 -9.12 -10.22 2.37
N SER A 44 -8.17 -9.50 1.78
CA SER A 44 -8.41 -8.61 0.65
C SER A 44 -7.93 -9.26 -0.65
N PRO A 45 -8.74 -9.24 -1.72
CA PRO A 45 -8.29 -9.72 -3.04
C PRO A 45 -7.15 -8.86 -3.62
N ASN A 46 -6.99 -7.61 -3.14
CA ASN A 46 -6.04 -6.64 -3.68
C ASN A 46 -4.61 -6.79 -3.12
N GLY A 47 -4.33 -7.91 -2.44
CA GLY A 47 -3.01 -8.29 -1.96
C GLY A 47 -2.60 -7.66 -0.64
N ASN A 48 -3.50 -6.93 0.03
CA ASN A 48 -3.26 -6.41 1.37
C ASN A 48 -4.49 -6.61 2.28
N ASP A 49 -4.41 -7.63 3.14
CA ASP A 49 -5.47 -7.99 4.08
C ASP A 49 -5.81 -6.88 5.10
N LEU A 50 -4.90 -5.91 5.30
CA LEU A 50 -5.13 -4.77 6.18
C LEU A 50 -5.94 -3.64 5.54
N GLU A 51 -6.11 -3.63 4.21
CA GLU A 51 -6.81 -2.56 3.49
C GLU A 51 -8.22 -2.28 4.04
N PRO A 52 -9.09 -3.29 4.28
CA PRO A 52 -10.42 -3.05 4.83
C PRO A 52 -10.39 -2.39 6.22
N ALA A 53 -9.46 -2.83 7.08
CA ALA A 53 -9.30 -2.28 8.42
C ALA A 53 -8.72 -0.86 8.38
N ALA A 54 -7.78 -0.60 7.47
CA ALA A 54 -7.21 0.73 7.28
C ALA A 54 -8.25 1.74 6.80
N LEU A 55 -9.11 1.34 5.85
CA LEU A 55 -10.22 2.17 5.35
C LEU A 55 -11.31 2.40 6.40
N ASP A 56 -11.57 1.43 7.28
CA ASP A 56 -12.54 1.58 8.37
C ASP A 56 -12.02 2.55 9.45
N VAL A 57 -10.73 2.47 9.82
CA VAL A 57 -10.12 3.37 10.81
C VAL A 57 -9.85 4.77 10.23
N TYR A 58 -9.41 4.85 8.96
CA TYR A 58 -9.06 6.09 8.26
C TYR A 58 -9.82 6.20 6.94
N PRO A 59 -11.12 6.54 6.95
CA PRO A 59 -11.94 6.62 5.74
C PRO A 59 -11.42 7.63 4.72
N GLU A 60 -10.68 8.67 5.16
CA GLU A 60 -10.08 9.63 4.23
C GLU A 60 -9.07 9.01 3.25
N LEU A 61 -8.53 7.81 3.53
CA LEU A 61 -7.66 7.07 2.60
C LEU A 61 -8.35 6.77 1.27
N GLN A 62 -9.67 6.59 1.28
CA GLN A 62 -10.46 6.27 0.08
C GLN A 62 -10.31 7.35 -1.00
N LYS A 63 -10.30 8.62 -0.60
CA LYS A 63 -10.11 9.75 -1.52
C LYS A 63 -8.76 9.68 -2.24
N TRP A 64 -7.70 9.28 -1.53
CA TRP A 64 -6.36 9.19 -2.09
C TRP A 64 -6.21 7.99 -3.03
N LYS A 65 -6.90 6.89 -2.72
CA LYS A 65 -7.05 5.75 -3.62
C LYS A 65 -7.67 6.22 -4.94
N GLU A 66 -8.85 6.86 -4.87
CA GLU A 66 -9.58 7.35 -6.04
C GLU A 66 -8.76 8.29 -6.91
N ILE A 67 -8.07 9.28 -6.33
CA ILE A 67 -7.20 10.20 -7.08
C ILE A 67 -6.13 9.44 -7.88
N LEU A 68 -5.51 8.43 -7.27
CA LEU A 68 -4.47 7.65 -7.94
C LEU A 68 -5.07 6.73 -9.02
N GLU A 69 -6.20 6.08 -8.75
CA GLU A 69 -6.88 5.20 -9.70
C GLU A 69 -7.42 5.97 -10.91
N GLU A 70 -8.04 7.13 -10.68
CA GLU A 70 -8.51 8.03 -11.72
C GLU A 70 -7.37 8.52 -12.61
N HIS A 71 -6.22 8.88 -12.04
CA HIS A 71 -5.08 9.35 -12.82
C HIS A 71 -4.38 8.22 -13.59
N SER A 72 -4.14 7.09 -12.93
CA SER A 72 -3.35 5.98 -13.49
C SER A 72 -4.17 5.00 -14.34
N GLN A 73 -5.50 5.00 -14.19
CA GLN A 73 -6.41 4.00 -14.76
C GLN A 73 -6.01 2.56 -14.35
N LYS A 74 -5.48 2.42 -13.14
CA LYS A 74 -5.05 1.15 -12.52
C LYS A 74 -5.68 1.03 -11.15
N GLU A 75 -5.89 -0.21 -10.70
CA GLU A 75 -6.31 -0.49 -9.33
C GLU A 75 -5.15 -0.22 -8.36
N ALA A 76 -5.39 0.65 -7.38
CA ALA A 76 -4.41 1.06 -6.40
C ALA A 76 -4.36 0.07 -5.24
N ARG A 77 -3.14 -0.17 -4.74
CA ARG A 77 -2.89 -1.03 -3.58
C ARG A 77 -2.37 -0.22 -2.41
N LEU A 78 -2.83 -0.56 -1.21
CA LEU A 78 -2.35 0.05 0.02
C LEU A 78 -1.01 -0.57 0.42
N ALA A 79 -0.02 0.25 0.76
CA ALA A 79 1.24 -0.23 1.31
C ALA A 79 1.12 -0.46 2.82
N GLY A 80 1.19 -1.72 3.26
CA GLY A 80 1.12 -2.09 4.68
C GLY A 80 -0.16 -1.58 5.37
N SER A 81 -0.04 -0.98 6.55
CA SER A 81 -1.18 -0.37 7.24
C SER A 81 -1.58 1.02 6.69
N GLY A 82 -1.03 1.45 5.55
CA GLY A 82 -1.16 2.80 5.04
C GLY A 82 -0.16 3.78 5.66
N SER A 83 -0.19 5.06 5.28
CA SER A 83 -1.23 5.72 4.46
C SER A 83 -0.98 5.69 2.94
N THR A 84 0.18 5.22 2.49
CA THR A 84 0.59 5.31 1.09
C THR A 84 -0.19 4.34 0.18
N TRP A 85 -0.67 4.86 -0.95
CA TRP A 85 -1.19 4.05 -2.06
C TRP A 85 -0.20 4.02 -3.21
N PHE A 86 -0.19 2.91 -3.96
CA PHE A 86 0.69 2.74 -5.11
C PHE A 86 0.06 1.93 -6.24
N VAL A 87 0.53 2.18 -7.45
CA VAL A 87 0.24 1.41 -8.67
C VAL A 87 1.54 1.08 -9.40
N GLU A 88 1.56 -0.03 -10.13
CA GLU A 88 2.69 -0.36 -11.01
C GLU A 88 2.58 0.42 -12.33
N GLY A 89 3.69 1.05 -12.72
CA GLY A 89 3.80 1.90 -13.91
C GLY A 89 4.29 3.32 -13.61
N ASN A 90 4.47 4.09 -14.67
CA ASN A 90 4.97 5.46 -14.64
C ASN A 90 3.84 6.45 -15.00
N TYR A 91 3.24 7.09 -13.99
CA TYR A 91 2.11 8.00 -14.14
C TYR A 91 2.40 9.33 -13.44
N PRO A 92 3.33 10.15 -13.96
CA PRO A 92 3.73 11.39 -13.29
C PRO A 92 2.58 12.40 -13.24
N ALA A 93 2.38 13.02 -12.09
CA ALA A 93 1.51 14.18 -11.89
C ALA A 93 1.94 14.96 -10.65
N GLU A 94 1.43 16.17 -10.50
CA GLU A 94 1.64 16.96 -9.29
C GLU A 94 1.10 16.20 -8.06
N GLY A 95 1.91 16.11 -7.00
CA GLY A 95 1.57 15.36 -5.79
C GLY A 95 1.78 13.84 -5.88
N LEU A 96 2.19 13.31 -7.03
CA LEU A 96 2.57 11.90 -7.18
C LEU A 96 4.09 11.72 -7.22
N ILE A 97 4.55 10.58 -6.70
CA ILE A 97 5.97 10.19 -6.71
C ILE A 97 6.13 9.00 -7.63
N VAL A 98 7.04 9.08 -8.60
CA VAL A 98 7.45 7.93 -9.42
C VAL A 98 8.75 7.38 -8.85
N ALA A 99 8.78 6.09 -8.53
CA ALA A 99 9.93 5.39 -8.00
C ALA A 99 10.24 4.14 -8.82
N THR A 100 11.53 3.85 -9.02
CA THR A 100 11.99 2.65 -9.73
C THR A 100 12.78 1.78 -8.76
N THR A 101 12.67 0.46 -8.89
CA THR A 101 13.50 -0.46 -8.11
C THR A 101 14.98 -0.23 -8.40
N THR A 102 15.83 -0.32 -7.37
CA THR A 102 17.28 -0.19 -7.49
C THR A 102 17.94 -1.54 -7.28
N LYS A 103 19.12 -1.72 -7.87
CA LYS A 103 19.93 -2.95 -7.73
C LYS A 103 20.66 -3.06 -6.39
N GLU A 104 20.56 -2.06 -5.51
CA GLU A 104 21.46 -1.90 -4.36
C GLU A 104 21.12 -2.74 -3.11
N ASN A 105 20.13 -3.65 -3.18
CA ASN A 105 19.71 -4.47 -2.02
C ASN A 105 19.65 -5.99 -2.30
N PHE A 106 20.58 -6.54 -3.11
CA PHE A 106 20.74 -8.00 -3.30
C PHE A 106 22.01 -8.51 -2.62
#